data_AF-A0A1Z3MNX8-F1
#
_entry.id   AF-A0A1Z3MNX8-F1
#
_cell.length_a   1.000
_cell.length_b   1.000
_cell.length_c   1.000
_cell.angle_alpha   90.00
_cell.angle_beta   90.00
_cell.angle_gamma   90.00
#
_symmetry.space_group_name_H-M   'P 1'
#
loop_
_entity.id
_entity.type
_entity.pdbx_description
1 polymer ?
#
loop_
_entity_poly.entity_id
_entity_poly.type
_entity_poly.pdbx_seq_one_letter_code
_entity_poly.pdbx_strand_id
1 'polypeptide(L)'
;MTPERMRQYGKGLGLWKDKRLATAEPISYLRPDHPIRVEPVARAKGFWVESDDDYAKANNPLANGVFLWTEIIGAGHAFVSVHQDNAPYVYTYGRFGRTGNPRGAVGDGILNFFQHGDARTYYQAELYGVNAKVFRIDDANPAITRAYFERLWQSGSPAVQTPAMRDMTKRGGHTIDQYDVTGKNCTTHATDGLKIAGSSLFKGGYTTHSQMRIESEEDFAIPLSLQRYLMKKSAEPSMLVVDMTSEFRRQYPNTEGVAAMAESDPSTQIQRTLAETAAAIGTLSPYSGGSIGGLLNGAFDVSK
;
A
#
# COMPACT_ATOMS: atom_id res chain seq x y z
N MET A 1 -42.62 26.21 -1.01
CA MET A 1 -41.99 24.93 -0.62
C MET A 1 -42.54 24.56 0.75
N THR A 2 -43.10 23.36 0.94
CA THR A 2 -43.78 23.01 2.20
C THR A 2 -42.80 22.77 3.34
N PRO A 3 -43.19 22.98 4.61
CA PRO A 3 -42.34 22.74 5.78
C PRO A 3 -41.77 21.31 5.84
N GLU A 4 -42.50 20.31 5.35
CA GLU A 4 -42.00 18.93 5.29
C GLU A 4 -40.88 18.74 4.26
N ARG A 5 -40.97 19.39 3.09
CA ARG A 5 -39.92 19.29 2.06
C ARG A 5 -38.62 19.98 2.49
N MET A 6 -38.69 21.07 3.24
CA MET A 6 -37.48 21.69 3.84
C MET A 6 -36.81 20.77 4.86
N ARG A 7 -37.59 20.04 5.68
CA ARG A 7 -37.03 19.07 6.65
C ARG A 7 -36.31 17.91 5.97
N GLN A 8 -36.86 17.37 4.87
CA GLN A 8 -36.19 16.33 4.10
C GLN A 8 -34.89 16.83 3.46
N TYR A 9 -34.87 18.05 2.94
CA TYR A 9 -33.67 18.64 2.32
C TYR A 9 -32.55 18.87 3.34
N GLY A 10 -32.87 19.35 4.55
CA GLY A 10 -31.89 19.50 5.63
C GLY A 10 -31.37 18.17 6.20
N LYS A 11 -32.14 17.08 6.10
CA LYS A 11 -31.72 15.72 6.50
C LYS A 11 -30.70 15.12 5.53
N GLY A 12 -30.85 15.34 4.22
CA GLY A 12 -29.90 14.85 3.21
C GLY A 12 -28.53 15.53 3.25
N LEU A 13 -28.46 16.75 3.78
CA LEU A 13 -27.24 17.54 3.93
C LEU A 13 -26.53 17.35 5.29
N GLY A 14 -27.04 16.48 6.18
CA GLY A 14 -26.38 16.17 7.46
C GLY A 14 -26.37 17.32 8.47
N LEU A 15 -27.24 18.32 8.33
CA LEU A 15 -27.21 19.57 9.11
C LEU A 15 -27.81 19.46 10.53
N TRP A 16 -28.12 18.26 11.02
CA TRP A 16 -28.77 18.05 12.32
C TRP A 16 -27.84 17.27 13.27
N LYS A 17 -27.48 17.91 14.40
CA LYS A 17 -26.52 17.38 15.39
C LYS A 17 -27.05 16.21 16.24
N ASP A 18 -28.32 15.86 16.17
CA ASP A 18 -28.92 14.78 16.97
C ASP A 18 -29.21 13.54 16.11
N LYS A 19 -28.39 12.49 16.27
CA LYS A 19 -28.43 11.25 15.47
C LYS A 19 -29.72 10.44 15.66
N ARG A 20 -30.53 10.71 16.67
CA ARG A 20 -31.76 9.95 16.98
C ARG A 20 -32.95 10.28 16.08
N LEU A 21 -32.89 11.36 15.30
CA LEU A 21 -33.98 11.81 14.40
C LEU A 21 -33.79 11.36 12.93
N ALA A 22 -32.78 10.52 12.67
CA ALA A 22 -32.34 10.10 11.35
C ALA A 22 -32.70 8.63 11.00
N THR A 23 -33.80 8.09 11.53
CA THR A 23 -34.33 6.80 11.04
C THR A 23 -35.21 7.05 9.81
N ALA A 24 -34.72 6.70 8.63
CA ALA A 24 -35.52 6.64 7.41
C ALA A 24 -36.13 5.25 7.26
N GLU A 25 -37.41 5.18 6.86
CA GLU A 25 -38.00 3.91 6.38
C GLU A 25 -37.39 3.54 5.02
N PRO A 26 -37.10 2.24 4.76
CA PRO A 26 -36.47 1.82 3.53
C PRO A 26 -37.41 2.00 2.34
N ILE A 27 -36.96 2.78 1.34
CA ILE A 27 -37.67 2.96 0.07
C ILE A 27 -37.20 1.85 -0.88
N SER A 28 -38.11 0.96 -1.28
CA SER A 28 -37.85 -0.06 -2.32
C SER A 28 -38.21 0.48 -3.70
N TYR A 29 -37.29 0.36 -4.66
CA TYR A 29 -37.49 0.78 -6.07
C TYR A 29 -37.98 -0.38 -6.96
N LEU A 30 -38.43 -1.49 -6.38
CA LEU A 30 -38.88 -2.68 -7.11
C LEU A 30 -40.39 -2.58 -7.41
N ARG A 31 -40.76 -2.73 -8.69
CA ARG A 31 -42.17 -2.74 -9.11
C ARG A 31 -42.86 -4.05 -8.69
N PRO A 32 -44.16 -4.03 -8.30
CA PRO A 32 -44.84 -5.20 -7.74
C PRO A 32 -45.11 -6.38 -8.70
N ASP A 33 -44.80 -6.25 -9.99
CA ASP A 33 -45.34 -7.08 -11.06
C ASP A 33 -44.30 -7.86 -11.90
N HIS A 34 -43.12 -8.17 -11.38
CA HIS A 34 -42.15 -9.06 -12.06
C HIS A 34 -41.65 -10.20 -11.16
N PRO A 35 -41.80 -11.48 -11.55
CA PRO A 35 -41.30 -12.60 -10.79
C PRO A 35 -39.83 -12.87 -11.15
N ILE A 36 -38.91 -12.04 -10.64
CA ILE A 36 -37.49 -12.39 -10.64
C ILE A 36 -37.16 -12.94 -9.26
N ARG A 37 -37.01 -14.28 -9.17
CA ARG A 37 -36.39 -14.90 -8.00
C ARG A 37 -34.89 -14.61 -8.04
N VAL A 38 -34.45 -13.70 -7.17
CA VAL A 38 -33.04 -13.57 -6.81
C VAL A 38 -32.81 -14.53 -5.64
N GLU A 39 -32.18 -15.68 -5.89
CA GLU A 39 -31.64 -16.47 -4.79
C GLU A 39 -30.32 -15.81 -4.35
N PRO A 40 -30.20 -15.41 -3.08
CA PRO A 40 -28.93 -14.96 -2.55
C PRO A 40 -27.95 -16.13 -2.64
N VAL A 41 -26.90 -15.99 -3.46
CA VAL A 41 -25.74 -16.88 -3.36
C VAL A 41 -25.27 -16.81 -1.91
N ALA A 42 -25.30 -17.96 -1.23
CA ALA A 42 -24.97 -18.06 0.18
C ALA A 42 -23.65 -17.31 0.43
N ARG A 43 -23.74 -16.17 1.12
CA ARG A 43 -22.58 -15.39 1.57
C ARG A 43 -21.65 -16.36 2.29
N ALA A 44 -20.38 -16.34 1.91
CA ALA A 44 -19.31 -17.02 2.62
C ALA A 44 -19.51 -16.77 4.13
N LYS A 45 -19.59 -17.87 4.91
CA LYS A 45 -19.70 -17.81 6.37
C LYS A 45 -18.36 -17.35 6.95
N GLY A 46 -18.14 -16.05 6.91
CA GLY A 46 -17.23 -15.33 7.79
C GLY A 46 -18.03 -14.20 8.43
N PHE A 47 -18.43 -14.36 9.69
CA PHE A 47 -19.09 -13.28 10.43
C PHE A 47 -18.00 -12.34 10.96
N TRP A 48 -18.08 -11.06 10.59
CA TRP A 48 -17.53 -9.99 11.42
C TRP A 48 -18.64 -9.48 12.31
N VAL A 49 -18.42 -9.61 13.61
CA VAL A 49 -19.16 -8.81 14.59
C VAL A 49 -18.61 -7.39 14.43
N GLU A 50 -19.39 -6.49 13.84
CA GLU A 50 -19.22 -5.07 14.19
C GLU A 50 -19.54 -5.00 15.67
N SER A 51 -18.52 -5.00 16.53
CA SER A 51 -18.80 -4.79 17.94
C SER A 51 -19.28 -3.35 18.07
N ASP A 52 -20.54 -3.19 18.43
CA ASP A 52 -21.09 -1.93 18.93
C ASP A 52 -20.47 -1.53 20.28
N ASP A 53 -19.53 -2.32 20.81
CA ASP A 53 -18.67 -1.95 21.92
C ASP A 53 -17.71 -0.82 21.51
N ASP A 54 -18.09 0.40 21.87
CA ASP A 54 -17.24 1.60 21.80
C ASP A 54 -15.84 1.38 22.45
N TYR A 55 -15.73 0.42 23.38
CA TYR A 55 -14.48 0.05 24.06
C TYR A 55 -13.49 -0.71 23.16
N ALA A 56 -13.96 -1.53 22.20
CA ALA A 56 -13.10 -2.22 21.24
C ALA A 56 -12.66 -1.30 20.10
N LYS A 57 -13.49 -0.32 19.72
CA LYS A 57 -13.10 0.78 18.81
C LYS A 57 -12.07 1.72 19.45
N ALA A 58 -12.13 1.92 20.78
CA ALA A 58 -11.24 2.82 21.50
C ALA A 58 -9.77 2.35 21.56
N ASN A 59 -9.48 1.07 21.31
CA ASN A 59 -8.13 0.49 21.42
C ASN A 59 -7.69 -0.34 20.20
N ASN A 60 -8.12 0.01 18.98
CA ASN A 60 -7.52 -0.61 17.78
C ASN A 60 -6.23 0.15 17.38
N PRO A 61 -5.03 -0.42 17.60
CA PRO A 61 -3.77 0.26 17.26
C PRO A 61 -3.56 0.40 15.74
N LEU A 62 -4.37 -0.29 14.93
CA LEU A 62 -4.40 -0.17 13.49
C LEU A 62 -5.52 0.75 12.98
N ALA A 63 -6.27 1.44 13.85
CA ALA A 63 -7.39 2.28 13.40
C ALA A 63 -6.94 3.45 12.51
N ASN A 64 -5.79 4.04 12.85
CA ASN A 64 -5.24 5.20 12.19
C ASN A 64 -3.72 5.07 12.11
N GLY A 65 -3.16 5.39 10.94
CA GLY A 65 -1.71 5.45 10.78
C GLY A 65 -1.26 5.22 9.34
N VAL A 66 0.03 5.49 9.12
CA VAL A 66 0.73 5.13 7.90
C VAL A 66 1.61 3.93 8.20
N PHE A 67 1.49 2.90 7.38
CA PHE A 67 2.20 1.63 7.54
C PHE A 67 3.03 1.35 6.30
N LEU A 68 4.32 1.11 6.51
CA LEU A 68 5.25 0.67 5.49
C LEU A 68 5.41 -0.84 5.58
N TRP A 69 5.23 -1.50 4.45
CA TRP A 69 5.31 -2.95 4.32
C TRP A 69 6.57 -3.32 3.57
N THR A 70 7.23 -4.40 4.01
CA THR A 70 8.41 -4.94 3.34
C THR A 70 8.35 -6.45 3.24
N GLU A 71 8.71 -6.95 2.07
CA GLU A 71 8.82 -8.36 1.73
C GLU A 71 10.26 -8.64 1.29
N ILE A 72 10.83 -9.75 1.74
CA ILE A 72 12.23 -10.10 1.45
C ILE A 72 12.38 -11.44 0.73
N ILE A 73 11.27 -12.09 0.39
CA ILE A 73 11.27 -13.30 -0.44
C ILE A 73 11.45 -12.88 -1.91
N GLY A 74 12.37 -13.55 -2.61
CA GLY A 74 12.66 -13.26 -4.02
C GLY A 74 13.38 -11.93 -4.19
N ALA A 75 12.95 -11.14 -5.18
CA ALA A 75 13.41 -9.75 -5.33
C ALA A 75 12.98 -8.83 -4.17
N GLY A 76 12.03 -9.29 -3.35
CA GLY A 76 11.35 -8.49 -2.35
C GLY A 76 10.37 -7.50 -2.96
N HIS A 77 9.61 -6.85 -2.08
CA HIS A 77 8.65 -5.83 -2.44
C HIS A 77 8.46 -4.87 -1.27
N ALA A 78 7.99 -3.65 -1.57
CA ALA A 78 7.66 -2.67 -0.56
C ALA A 78 6.43 -1.87 -1.00
N PHE A 79 5.55 -1.59 -0.05
CA PHE A 79 4.34 -0.80 -0.33
C PHE A 79 3.87 -0.06 0.91
N VAL A 80 2.97 0.90 0.72
CA VAL A 80 2.41 1.71 1.79
C VAL A 80 0.94 1.39 1.95
N SER A 81 0.48 1.31 3.19
CA SER A 81 -0.95 1.38 3.48
C SER A 81 -1.26 2.47 4.49
N VAL A 82 -2.38 3.13 4.31
CA VAL A 82 -2.89 4.14 5.23
C VAL A 82 -4.20 3.65 5.81
N HIS A 83 -4.32 3.70 7.13
CA HIS A 83 -5.60 3.50 7.79
C HIS A 83 -6.12 4.83 8.29
N GLN A 84 -7.40 5.10 8.02
CA GLN A 84 -8.13 6.24 8.58
C GLN A 84 -9.50 5.77 9.04
N ASP A 85 -9.82 5.99 10.31
CA ASP A 85 -11.08 5.57 10.91
C ASP A 85 -11.42 4.09 10.67
N ASN A 86 -10.41 3.22 10.81
CA ASN A 86 -10.46 1.77 10.49
C ASN A 86 -10.66 1.40 9.00
N ALA A 87 -10.69 2.37 8.09
CA ALA A 87 -10.72 2.09 6.66
C ALA A 87 -9.29 1.88 6.13
N PRO A 88 -8.95 0.70 5.58
CA PRO A 88 -7.64 0.44 5.00
C PRO A 88 -7.58 0.88 3.53
N TYR A 89 -6.49 1.57 3.20
CA TYR A 89 -6.13 2.01 1.86
C TYR A 89 -4.72 1.49 1.55
N VAL A 90 -4.55 0.71 0.49
CA VAL A 90 -3.25 0.13 0.10
C VAL A 90 -2.80 0.74 -1.22
N TYR A 91 -1.55 1.17 -1.25
CA TYR A 91 -0.87 1.72 -2.42
C TYR A 91 0.36 0.87 -2.70
N THR A 92 0.29 0.03 -3.72
CA THR A 92 1.36 -0.91 -4.09
C THR A 92 1.78 -0.67 -5.53
N TYR A 93 3.04 -0.27 -5.72
CA TYR A 93 3.62 0.07 -7.01
C TYR A 93 4.56 -1.03 -7.48
N GLY A 94 4.41 -1.49 -8.71
CA GLY A 94 5.16 -2.65 -9.18
C GLY A 94 5.03 -2.92 -10.66
N ARG A 95 5.83 -3.89 -11.12
CA ARG A 95 5.70 -4.46 -12.46
C ARG A 95 4.55 -5.47 -12.50
N PHE A 96 3.32 -4.99 -12.37
CA PHE A 96 2.13 -5.85 -12.37
C PHE A 96 1.62 -6.16 -13.79
N GLY A 97 2.24 -5.58 -14.82
CA GLY A 97 1.79 -5.68 -16.20
C GLY A 97 2.86 -6.16 -17.15
N ARG A 98 3.06 -5.46 -18.26
CA ARG A 98 4.08 -5.84 -19.24
C ARG A 98 5.46 -5.60 -18.63
N THR A 99 6.35 -6.56 -18.86
CA THR A 99 7.75 -6.49 -18.42
C THR A 99 8.65 -6.43 -19.65
N GLY A 100 9.62 -5.52 -19.65
CA GLY A 100 10.60 -5.38 -20.72
C GLY A 100 11.88 -6.17 -20.46
N ASN A 101 12.75 -6.22 -21.47
CA ASN A 101 14.04 -6.88 -21.38
C ASN A 101 15.14 -5.93 -20.85
N PRO A 102 16.24 -6.48 -20.28
CA PRO A 102 16.47 -7.90 -20.03
C PRO A 102 15.76 -8.40 -18.77
N ARG A 103 15.14 -9.59 -18.86
CA ARG A 103 14.62 -10.39 -17.73
C ARG A 103 13.64 -9.67 -16.79
N GLY A 104 12.87 -8.71 -17.30
CA GLY A 104 11.90 -7.98 -16.48
C GLY A 104 12.50 -6.94 -15.54
N ALA A 105 13.72 -6.44 -15.83
CA ALA A 105 14.33 -5.34 -15.09
C ALA A 105 13.55 -4.03 -15.23
N VAL A 106 12.83 -3.86 -16.34
CA VAL A 106 11.92 -2.72 -16.59
C VAL A 106 10.51 -3.23 -16.89
N GLY A 107 9.52 -2.34 -16.82
CA GLY A 107 8.14 -2.70 -17.16
C GLY A 107 7.17 -1.55 -16.99
N ASP A 108 5.89 -1.83 -17.16
CA ASP A 108 4.84 -0.87 -16.79
C ASP A 108 4.92 -0.58 -15.28
N GLY A 109 5.13 0.68 -14.93
CA GLY A 109 5.07 1.18 -13.56
C GLY A 109 3.63 1.32 -13.13
N ILE A 110 3.06 0.24 -12.59
CA ILE A 110 1.65 0.19 -12.20
C ILE A 110 1.51 0.46 -10.71
N LEU A 111 0.76 1.51 -10.39
CA LEU A 111 0.27 1.77 -9.04
C LEU A 111 -1.12 1.15 -8.90
N ASN A 112 -1.25 0.19 -7.99
CA ASN A 112 -2.54 -0.33 -7.56
C ASN A 112 -3.04 0.43 -6.34
N PHE A 113 -4.33 0.72 -6.34
CA PHE A 113 -5.04 1.30 -5.21
C PHE A 113 -6.13 0.33 -4.73
N PHE A 114 -5.92 -0.31 -3.57
CA PHE A 114 -6.90 -1.22 -2.99
C PHE A 114 -7.57 -0.60 -1.77
N GLN A 115 -8.86 -0.86 -1.64
CA GLN A 115 -9.69 -0.33 -0.56
C GLN A 115 -10.47 -1.48 0.08
N HIS A 116 -10.75 -1.36 1.38
CA HIS A 116 -11.68 -2.25 2.09
C HIS A 116 -11.36 -3.74 1.89
N GLY A 117 -12.27 -4.52 1.28
CA GLY A 117 -12.10 -5.96 1.07
C GLY A 117 -10.84 -6.31 0.29
N ASP A 118 -10.58 -5.62 -0.82
CA ASP A 118 -9.41 -5.85 -1.66
C ASP A 118 -8.10 -5.57 -0.88
N ALA A 119 -8.08 -4.54 -0.03
CA ALA A 119 -6.95 -4.26 0.85
C ALA A 119 -6.71 -5.39 1.87
N ARG A 120 -7.78 -5.95 2.43
CA ARG A 120 -7.70 -7.07 3.41
C ARG A 120 -7.17 -8.35 2.77
N THR A 121 -7.70 -8.69 1.60
CA THR A 121 -7.21 -9.85 0.82
C THR A 121 -5.74 -9.67 0.49
N TYR A 122 -5.32 -8.46 0.12
CA TYR A 122 -3.92 -8.15 -0.12
C TYR A 122 -3.07 -8.35 1.14
N TYR A 123 -3.47 -7.80 2.31
CA TYR A 123 -2.74 -8.02 3.55
C TYR A 123 -2.54 -9.49 3.91
N GLN A 124 -3.57 -10.33 3.76
CA GLN A 124 -3.45 -11.76 4.04
C GLN A 124 -2.46 -12.44 3.09
N ALA A 125 -2.51 -12.10 1.80
CA ALA A 125 -1.54 -12.60 0.83
C ALA A 125 -0.10 -12.22 1.23
N GLU A 126 0.13 -10.97 1.64
CA GLU A 126 1.47 -10.50 1.98
C GLU A 126 1.96 -11.03 3.34
N LEU A 127 1.11 -11.04 4.37
CA LEU A 127 1.47 -11.50 5.71
C LEU A 127 1.85 -12.99 5.77
N TYR A 128 1.19 -13.82 4.96
CA TYR A 128 1.30 -15.29 5.04
C TYR A 128 1.94 -15.92 3.82
N GLY A 129 1.72 -15.35 2.63
CA GLY A 129 2.33 -15.82 1.38
C GLY A 129 3.82 -15.51 1.32
N VAL A 130 4.21 -14.31 1.74
CA VAL A 130 5.61 -13.84 1.64
C VAL A 130 6.21 -13.36 2.96
N ASN A 131 5.53 -13.63 4.08
CA ASN A 131 5.97 -13.25 5.42
C ASN A 131 6.35 -11.76 5.52
N ALA A 132 5.54 -10.89 4.90
CA ALA A 132 5.76 -9.45 4.94
C ALA A 132 5.83 -8.94 6.38
N LYS A 133 6.73 -7.98 6.61
CA LYS A 133 6.79 -7.18 7.84
C LYS A 133 6.07 -5.86 7.65
N VAL A 134 5.48 -5.36 8.74
CA VAL A 134 4.69 -4.13 8.75
C VAL A 134 5.21 -3.19 9.81
N PHE A 135 5.46 -1.94 9.44
CA PHE A 135 5.99 -0.92 10.32
C PHE A 135 5.10 0.31 10.32
N ARG A 136 4.62 0.74 11.49
CA ARG A 136 3.96 2.04 11.62
C ARG A 136 5.01 3.14 11.63
N ILE A 137 4.78 4.19 10.85
CA ILE A 137 5.63 5.38 10.78
C ILE A 137 4.89 6.52 11.48
N ASP A 138 5.31 6.85 12.70
CA ASP A 138 4.50 7.66 13.62
C ASP A 138 4.44 9.15 13.23
N ASP A 139 5.42 9.66 12.50
CA ASP A 139 5.48 11.06 12.06
C ASP A 139 5.03 11.29 10.61
N ALA A 140 4.64 10.23 9.89
CA ALA A 140 4.09 10.35 8.54
C ALA A 140 2.60 10.74 8.62
N ASN A 141 2.22 11.81 7.92
CA ASN A 141 0.84 12.30 7.95
C ASN A 141 -0.10 11.47 7.05
N PRO A 142 -1.14 10.78 7.61
CA PRO A 142 -2.04 9.94 6.82
C PRO A 142 -2.75 10.65 5.67
N ALA A 143 -3.20 11.89 5.88
CA ALA A 143 -3.94 12.63 4.87
C ALA A 143 -3.03 13.05 3.71
N ILE A 144 -1.80 13.48 4.00
CA ILE A 144 -0.82 13.82 2.96
C ILE A 144 -0.38 12.58 2.20
N THR A 145 -0.10 11.47 2.90
CA THR A 145 0.26 10.19 2.26
C THR A 145 -0.82 9.74 1.27
N ARG A 146 -2.09 9.75 1.69
CA ARG A 146 -3.21 9.39 0.79
C ARG A 146 -3.30 10.34 -0.39
N ALA A 147 -3.31 11.64 -0.15
CA ALA A 147 -3.42 12.64 -1.21
C ALA A 147 -2.31 12.49 -2.27
N TYR A 148 -1.09 12.17 -1.84
CA TYR A 148 0.03 11.91 -2.74
C TYR A 148 -0.22 10.69 -3.65
N PHE A 149 -0.46 9.51 -3.06
CA PHE A 149 -0.63 8.29 -3.84
C PHE A 149 -1.91 8.28 -4.68
N GLU A 150 -3.01 8.81 -4.14
CA GLU A 150 -4.27 8.92 -4.90
C GLU A 150 -4.13 9.87 -6.07
N ARG A 151 -3.39 10.98 -5.93
CA ARG A 151 -3.10 11.88 -7.05
C ARG A 151 -2.23 11.22 -8.12
N LEU A 152 -1.19 10.47 -7.71
CA LEU A 152 -0.38 9.68 -8.65
C LEU A 152 -1.26 8.70 -9.42
N TRP A 153 -2.08 7.93 -8.70
CA TRP A 153 -2.99 6.95 -9.29
C TRP A 153 -3.96 7.61 -10.27
N GLN A 154 -4.63 8.70 -9.87
CA GLN A 154 -5.56 9.47 -10.71
C GLN A 154 -4.89 10.08 -11.94
N SER A 155 -3.61 10.44 -11.87
CA SER A 155 -2.86 10.98 -13.01
C SER A 155 -2.40 9.90 -13.99
N GLY A 156 -2.37 8.64 -13.55
CA GLY A 156 -2.04 7.49 -14.40
C GLY A 156 -3.17 7.10 -15.35
N SER A 157 -2.83 6.29 -16.34
CA SER A 157 -3.80 5.69 -17.26
C SER A 157 -4.16 4.27 -16.81
N PRO A 158 -5.37 3.77 -17.08
CA PRO A 158 -5.71 2.37 -16.81
C PRO A 158 -4.66 1.41 -17.39
N ALA A 159 -4.23 0.44 -16.59
CA ALA A 159 -3.18 -0.48 -17.01
C ALA A 159 -3.61 -1.33 -18.21
N VAL A 160 -2.69 -1.53 -19.16
CA VAL A 160 -2.91 -2.41 -20.31
C VAL A 160 -3.01 -3.85 -19.82
N GLN A 161 -4.20 -4.44 -19.93
CA GLN A 161 -4.45 -5.76 -19.36
C GLN A 161 -3.63 -6.85 -20.05
N THR A 162 -2.96 -7.69 -19.24
CA THR A 162 -2.27 -8.90 -19.73
C THR A 162 -2.89 -10.16 -19.12
N PRO A 163 -2.73 -11.34 -19.74
CA PRO A 163 -3.27 -12.59 -19.21
C PRO A 163 -2.76 -12.92 -17.80
N ALA A 164 -1.51 -12.56 -17.49
CA ALA A 164 -0.85 -12.84 -16.21
C ALA A 164 -1.23 -11.85 -15.08
N MET A 165 -1.93 -10.75 -15.39
CA MET A 165 -2.38 -9.81 -14.36
C MET A 165 -3.39 -10.46 -13.41
N ARG A 166 -3.24 -10.17 -12.11
CA ARG A 166 -4.24 -10.50 -11.09
C ARG A 166 -5.50 -9.67 -11.30
N ASP A 167 -6.65 -10.20 -10.92
CA ASP A 167 -7.95 -9.54 -11.15
C ASP A 167 -8.06 -8.18 -10.45
N MET A 168 -7.47 -8.04 -9.26
CA MET A 168 -7.42 -6.75 -8.55
C MET A 168 -6.68 -5.68 -9.36
N THR A 169 -5.54 -6.05 -9.99
CA THR A 169 -4.81 -5.15 -10.89
C THR A 169 -5.61 -4.82 -12.14
N LYS A 170 -6.28 -5.82 -12.74
CA LYS A 170 -7.13 -5.60 -13.93
C LYS A 170 -8.27 -4.60 -13.67
N ARG A 171 -8.82 -4.59 -12.45
CA ARG A 171 -9.92 -3.70 -12.05
C ARG A 171 -9.48 -2.28 -11.71
N GLY A 172 -8.31 -2.12 -11.09
CA GLY A 172 -7.95 -0.84 -10.46
C GLY A 172 -6.47 -0.44 -10.56
N GLY A 173 -5.68 -1.12 -11.38
CA GLY A 173 -4.27 -0.76 -11.61
C GLY A 173 -4.13 0.36 -12.62
N HIS A 174 -3.35 1.38 -12.30
CA HIS A 174 -3.04 2.50 -13.19
C HIS A 174 -1.53 2.53 -13.51
N THR A 175 -1.18 2.58 -14.78
CA THR A 175 0.19 2.85 -15.23
C THR A 175 0.48 4.34 -15.02
N ILE A 176 1.38 4.64 -14.10
CA ILE A 176 1.77 6.02 -13.76
C ILE A 176 3.07 6.43 -14.45
N ASP A 177 3.89 5.47 -14.87
CA ASP A 177 5.18 5.66 -15.54
C ASP A 177 5.81 4.30 -15.95
N GLN A 178 7.14 4.30 -16.21
CA GLN A 178 7.94 3.10 -16.46
C GLN A 178 8.70 2.70 -15.20
N TYR A 179 8.56 1.43 -14.82
CA TYR A 179 9.31 0.82 -13.74
C TYR A 179 10.76 0.59 -14.14
N ASP A 180 11.69 0.89 -13.23
CA ASP A 180 13.11 0.57 -13.31
C ASP A 180 13.62 0.04 -11.96
N VAL A 181 14.11 -1.21 -11.93
CA VAL A 181 14.69 -1.84 -10.72
C VAL A 181 15.80 -1.02 -10.05
N THR A 182 16.53 -0.19 -10.80
CA THR A 182 17.70 0.55 -10.31
C THR A 182 17.37 1.84 -9.58
N GLY A 183 16.15 2.36 -9.72
CA GLY A 183 15.81 3.68 -9.17
C GLY A 183 14.35 4.11 -9.20
N LYS A 184 13.49 3.42 -9.96
CA LYS A 184 12.06 3.71 -10.05
C LYS A 184 11.24 2.47 -9.79
N ASN A 185 11.22 2.08 -8.52
CA ASN A 185 10.75 0.78 -8.08
C ASN A 185 9.79 0.88 -6.88
N CYS A 186 9.29 -0.27 -6.42
CA CYS A 186 8.38 -0.35 -5.28
C CYS A 186 8.93 0.35 -4.02
N THR A 187 10.22 0.15 -3.73
CA THR A 187 10.91 0.76 -2.59
C THR A 187 10.94 2.27 -2.71
N THR A 188 11.36 2.81 -3.86
CA THR A 188 11.51 4.27 -4.02
C THR A 188 10.17 4.99 -3.95
N HIS A 189 9.13 4.46 -4.59
CA HIS A 189 7.77 5.01 -4.46
C HIS A 189 7.23 4.95 -3.02
N ALA A 190 7.51 3.87 -2.28
CA ALA A 190 7.11 3.75 -0.89
C ALA A 190 7.84 4.78 0.00
N THR A 191 9.15 4.93 -0.17
CA THR A 191 9.95 5.90 0.61
C THR A 191 9.61 7.35 0.26
N ASP A 192 9.40 7.66 -1.02
CA ASP A 192 9.03 9.01 -1.48
C ASP A 192 7.68 9.44 -0.91
N GLY A 193 6.70 8.53 -0.87
CA GLY A 193 5.41 8.81 -0.26
C GLY A 193 5.51 9.16 1.22
N LEU A 194 6.44 8.56 1.96
CA LEU A 194 6.68 8.89 3.38
C LEU A 194 7.46 10.20 3.55
N LYS A 195 8.45 10.48 2.71
CA LYS A 195 9.18 11.76 2.71
C LYS A 195 8.23 12.92 2.43
N ILE A 196 7.38 12.79 1.41
CA ILE A 196 6.36 13.79 1.06
C ILE A 196 5.32 13.95 2.18
N ALA A 197 5.00 12.88 2.89
CA ALA A 197 4.13 12.92 4.07
C ALA A 197 4.74 13.63 5.29
N GLY A 198 5.98 14.10 5.19
CA GLY A 198 6.68 14.87 6.22
C GLY A 198 7.51 14.02 7.17
N SER A 199 7.67 12.72 6.91
CA SER A 199 8.42 11.85 7.79
C SER A 199 9.91 12.22 7.85
N SER A 200 10.43 12.26 9.06
CA SER A 200 11.86 12.41 9.37
C SER A 200 12.60 11.06 9.35
N LEU A 201 11.89 9.95 9.11
CA LEU A 201 12.42 8.59 9.14
C LEU A 201 13.76 8.44 8.40
N PHE A 202 13.89 9.02 7.21
CA PHE A 202 15.07 8.88 6.37
C PHE A 202 16.09 9.99 6.55
N LYS A 203 15.81 10.97 7.42
CA LYS A 203 16.73 12.07 7.70
C LYS A 203 17.81 11.59 8.67
N GLY A 204 19.05 11.77 8.27
CA GLY A 204 20.23 11.45 9.03
C GLY A 204 21.20 12.63 9.09
N GLY A 205 22.40 12.33 9.56
CA GLY A 205 23.51 13.26 9.51
C GLY A 205 24.54 12.97 10.58
N TYR A 206 25.80 13.15 10.23
CA TYR A 206 26.93 12.97 11.13
C TYR A 206 27.62 14.31 11.35
N THR A 207 28.15 14.47 12.56
CA THR A 207 28.99 15.63 12.88
C THR A 207 30.42 15.23 12.59
N THR A 208 31.11 16.00 11.75
CA THR A 208 32.53 15.80 11.48
C THR A 208 33.36 16.15 12.71
N HIS A 209 34.63 15.74 12.73
CA HIS A 209 35.59 16.17 13.76
C HIS A 209 35.74 17.70 13.84
N SER A 210 35.38 18.44 12.78
CA SER A 210 35.35 19.91 12.74
C SER A 210 34.05 20.53 13.26
N GLN A 211 33.18 19.76 13.93
CA GLN A 211 31.87 20.20 14.45
C GLN A 211 30.88 20.65 13.38
N MET A 212 31.17 20.40 12.10
CA MET A 212 30.23 20.64 11.00
C MET A 212 29.23 19.50 10.94
N ARG A 213 27.93 19.81 11.00
CA ARG A 213 26.88 18.81 10.80
C ARG A 213 26.65 18.65 9.30
N ILE A 214 26.92 17.44 8.79
CA ILE A 214 26.59 17.04 7.44
C ILE A 214 25.25 16.33 7.52
N GLU A 215 24.22 16.94 6.94
CA GLU A 215 22.92 16.30 6.76
C GLU A 215 23.03 15.25 5.67
N SER A 216 22.43 14.09 5.91
CA SER A 216 22.36 13.01 4.93
C SER A 216 20.93 12.50 4.88
N GLU A 217 20.49 12.07 3.71
CA GLU A 217 19.21 11.39 3.55
C GLU A 217 19.48 9.95 3.13
N GLU A 218 18.88 9.00 3.83
CA GLU A 218 18.99 7.58 3.52
C GLU A 218 18.02 7.24 2.38
N ASP A 219 18.56 6.67 1.29
CA ASP A 219 17.79 6.23 0.14
C ASP A 219 17.81 4.72 -0.01
N PHE A 220 16.67 4.15 -0.42
CA PHE A 220 16.53 2.70 -0.56
C PHE A 220 15.93 2.34 -1.92
N ALA A 221 16.67 1.53 -2.68
CA ALA A 221 16.15 0.85 -3.87
C ALA A 221 15.81 -0.63 -3.61
N ILE A 222 16.37 -1.23 -2.55
CA ILE A 222 16.23 -2.66 -2.24
C ILE A 222 15.34 -2.86 -1.01
N PRO A 223 14.25 -3.65 -1.10
CA PRO A 223 13.36 -3.94 0.04
C PRO A 223 14.07 -4.55 1.25
N LEU A 224 15.06 -5.44 1.04
CA LEU A 224 15.83 -6.04 2.12
C LEU A 224 16.62 -5.01 2.95
N SER A 225 17.27 -4.05 2.27
CA SER A 225 18.01 -2.98 2.94
C SER A 225 17.07 -2.07 3.71
N LEU A 226 15.92 -1.73 3.12
CA LEU A 226 14.86 -0.96 3.79
C LEU A 226 14.33 -1.69 5.03
N GLN A 227 14.01 -2.99 4.94
CA GLN A 227 13.52 -3.76 6.09
C GLN A 227 14.55 -3.80 7.23
N ARG A 228 15.83 -4.02 6.92
CA ARG A 228 16.91 -4.01 7.93
C ARG A 228 17.00 -2.65 8.63
N TYR A 229 16.87 -1.57 7.86
CA TYR A 229 16.85 -0.22 8.39
C TYR A 229 15.66 0.01 9.33
N LEU A 230 14.44 -0.38 8.91
CA LEU A 230 13.23 -0.26 9.72
C LEU A 230 13.29 -1.09 10.99
N MET A 231 13.81 -2.31 10.92
CA MET A 231 14.01 -3.16 12.11
C MET A 231 14.97 -2.53 13.11
N LYS A 232 16.06 -1.92 12.64
CA LYS A 232 16.98 -1.16 13.49
C LYS A 232 16.27 0.04 14.11
N LYS A 233 15.52 0.80 13.32
CA LYS A 233 14.76 1.98 13.79
C LYS A 233 13.68 1.61 14.80
N SER A 234 13.00 0.47 14.62
CA SER A 234 11.98 0.00 15.57
C SER A 234 12.52 -0.43 16.92
N ALA A 235 13.84 -0.68 17.01
CA ALA A 235 14.51 -0.97 18.27
C ALA A 235 15.03 0.30 18.97
N GLU A 236 14.98 1.47 18.31
CA GLU A 236 15.40 2.74 18.91
C GLU A 236 14.32 3.27 19.87
N PRO A 237 14.70 3.98 20.96
CA PRO A 237 13.72 4.52 21.92
C PRO A 237 12.81 5.63 21.36
N SER A 238 13.09 6.15 20.17
CA SER A 238 12.37 7.28 19.57
C SER A 238 10.91 6.96 19.23
N MET A 239 10.54 5.68 19.17
CA MET A 239 9.23 5.17 18.75
C MET A 239 8.76 5.66 17.37
N LEU A 240 9.66 6.26 16.59
CA LEU A 240 9.38 6.76 15.24
C LEU A 240 8.89 5.66 14.29
N VAL A 241 9.41 4.45 14.51
CA VAL A 241 9.03 3.23 13.80
C VAL A 241 8.59 2.21 14.83
N VAL A 242 7.44 1.57 14.59
CA VAL A 242 6.94 0.48 15.45
C VAL A 242 6.67 -0.74 14.59
N ASP A 243 7.24 -1.91 14.93
CA ASP A 243 6.90 -3.18 14.27
C ASP A 243 5.48 -3.58 14.66
N MET A 244 4.56 -3.53 13.69
CA MET A 244 3.14 -3.85 13.85
C MET A 244 2.79 -5.22 13.28
N THR A 245 3.77 -6.04 12.91
CA THR A 245 3.55 -7.31 12.19
C THR A 245 2.65 -8.26 12.98
N SER A 246 2.86 -8.38 14.29
CA SER A 246 2.03 -9.22 15.18
C SER A 246 0.58 -8.71 15.28
N GLU A 247 0.41 -7.38 15.37
CA GLU A 247 -0.91 -6.74 15.44
C GLU A 247 -1.69 -6.94 14.13
N PHE A 248 -1.03 -6.81 12.98
CA PHE A 248 -1.63 -7.10 11.68
C PHE A 248 -2.00 -8.57 11.54
N ARG A 249 -1.14 -9.51 11.96
CA ARG A 249 -1.47 -10.95 11.96
C ARG A 249 -2.62 -11.30 12.90
N ARG A 250 -2.78 -10.56 14.01
CA ARG A 250 -3.91 -10.74 14.93
C ARG A 250 -5.22 -10.24 14.31
N GLN A 251 -5.20 -9.08 13.65
CA GLN A 251 -6.40 -8.48 13.06
C GLN A 251 -6.80 -9.13 11.73
N TYR A 252 -5.83 -9.64 10.96
CA TYR A 252 -6.05 -10.26 9.66
C TYR A 252 -5.53 -11.71 9.66
N PRO A 253 -6.22 -12.64 10.35
CA PRO A 253 -5.78 -14.03 10.45
C PRO A 253 -5.80 -14.76 9.10
N ASN A 254 -4.99 -15.82 8.96
CA ASN A 254 -4.93 -16.67 7.76
C ASN A 254 -6.13 -17.63 7.64
N THR A 255 -7.33 -17.08 7.47
CA THR A 255 -8.57 -17.87 7.39
C THR A 255 -8.71 -18.66 6.09
N GLU A 256 -8.02 -18.23 5.03
CA GLU A 256 -8.10 -18.83 3.69
C GLU A 256 -6.99 -19.85 3.41
N GLY A 257 -6.10 -20.09 4.37
CA GLY A 257 -5.02 -21.07 4.23
C GLY A 257 -3.98 -20.68 3.18
N VAL A 258 -3.66 -19.39 3.07
CA VAL A 258 -2.59 -18.88 2.20
C VAL A 258 -1.30 -19.63 2.50
N ALA A 259 -0.77 -20.31 1.48
CA ALA A 259 0.47 -21.07 1.60
C ALA A 259 1.69 -20.14 1.50
N ALA A 260 2.65 -20.34 2.39
CA ALA A 260 3.90 -19.59 2.36
C ALA A 260 4.74 -19.99 1.14
N MET A 261 5.33 -19.00 0.48
CA MET A 261 6.32 -19.19 -0.57
C MET A 261 7.60 -19.81 0.02
N ALA A 262 8.17 -20.78 -0.70
CA ALA A 262 9.40 -21.43 -0.28
C ALA A 262 10.62 -20.57 -0.59
N GLU A 263 11.26 -20.01 0.44
CA GLU A 263 12.50 -19.21 0.29
C GLU A 263 13.66 -19.99 -0.36
N SER A 264 13.67 -21.32 -0.20
CA SER A 264 14.69 -22.20 -0.77
C SER A 264 14.50 -22.50 -2.25
N ASP A 265 13.41 -22.03 -2.87
CA ASP A 265 13.16 -22.27 -4.29
C ASP A 265 14.24 -21.60 -5.17
N PRO A 266 14.86 -22.33 -6.13
CA PRO A 266 15.93 -21.77 -6.97
C PRO A 266 15.54 -20.50 -7.72
N SER A 267 14.27 -20.39 -8.16
CA SER A 267 13.81 -19.19 -8.89
C SER A 267 13.78 -17.96 -7.99
N THR A 268 13.40 -18.14 -6.72
CA THR A 268 13.38 -17.10 -5.68
C THR A 268 14.80 -16.59 -5.40
N GLN A 269 15.79 -17.48 -5.29
CA GLN A 269 17.19 -17.08 -5.07
C GLN A 269 17.80 -16.31 -6.25
N ILE A 270 17.45 -16.71 -7.48
CA ILE A 270 17.88 -16.02 -8.69
C ILE A 270 17.31 -14.60 -8.73
N GLN A 271 16.01 -14.44 -8.43
CA GLN A 271 15.37 -13.11 -8.39
C GLN A 271 16.03 -12.18 -7.37
N ARG A 272 16.37 -12.70 -6.19
CA ARG A 272 17.08 -11.94 -5.16
C ARG A 272 18.44 -11.44 -5.64
N THR A 273 19.25 -12.35 -6.18
CA THR A 273 20.59 -12.04 -6.69
C THR A 273 20.54 -10.97 -7.79
N LEU A 274 19.56 -11.07 -8.70
CA LEU A 274 19.36 -10.10 -9.77
C LEU A 274 18.96 -8.72 -9.25
N ALA A 275 18.05 -8.66 -8.27
CA ALA A 275 17.62 -7.40 -7.66
C ALA A 275 18.77 -6.69 -6.93
N GLU A 276 19.56 -7.44 -6.14
CA GLU A 276 20.74 -6.91 -5.44
C GLU A 276 21.78 -6.38 -6.43
N THR A 277 22.04 -7.11 -7.52
CA THR A 277 22.99 -6.68 -8.57
C THR A 277 22.51 -5.41 -9.29
N ALA A 278 21.23 -5.34 -9.67
CA ALA A 278 20.68 -4.18 -10.36
C ALA A 278 20.71 -2.92 -9.49
N ALA A 279 20.38 -3.06 -8.21
CA ALA A 279 20.47 -1.94 -7.27
C ALA A 279 21.92 -1.48 -7.04
N ALA A 280 22.89 -2.39 -6.97
CA ALA A 280 24.31 -2.02 -6.90
C ALA A 280 24.73 -1.16 -8.10
N ILE A 281 24.28 -1.50 -9.31
CA ILE A 281 24.49 -0.69 -10.51
C ILE A 281 23.83 0.69 -10.35
N GLY A 282 22.60 0.73 -9.83
CA GLY A 282 21.87 1.96 -9.45
C GLY A 282 22.63 2.90 -8.53
N THR A 283 23.51 2.37 -7.66
CA THR A 283 24.28 3.15 -6.69
C THR A 283 25.64 3.64 -7.19
N LEU A 284 26.10 3.23 -8.39
CA LEU A 284 27.41 3.62 -8.93
C LEU A 284 27.45 5.04 -9.52
N SER A 285 26.29 5.69 -9.71
CA SER A 285 26.22 7.11 -10.02
C SER A 285 26.49 7.95 -8.76
N PRO A 286 27.12 9.14 -8.87
CA PRO A 286 27.38 10.03 -7.73
C PRO A 286 26.11 10.59 -7.04
N TYR A 287 24.93 10.19 -7.51
CA TYR A 287 23.63 10.36 -6.88
C TYR A 287 22.97 8.98 -6.78
N SER A 288 22.30 8.70 -5.67
CA SER A 288 21.53 7.46 -5.47
C SER A 288 20.60 7.22 -6.66
N GLY A 289 20.52 6.00 -7.19
CA GLY A 289 19.64 5.65 -8.31
C GLY A 289 18.17 6.03 -8.07
N GLY A 290 17.74 6.08 -6.80
CA GLY A 290 16.42 6.58 -6.39
C GLY A 290 16.19 8.07 -6.70
N SER A 291 17.25 8.90 -6.67
CA SER A 291 17.17 10.33 -6.97
C SER A 291 17.22 10.64 -8.47
N ILE A 292 17.76 9.76 -9.31
CA ILE A 292 17.93 9.97 -10.77
C ILE A 292 16.76 9.37 -11.58
N GLY A 293 15.85 8.63 -10.95
CA GLY A 293 14.70 8.03 -11.64
C GLY A 293 15.04 6.78 -12.46
N GLY A 294 16.13 6.09 -12.11
CA GLY A 294 16.59 4.86 -12.76
C GLY A 294 17.67 5.07 -13.84
N LEU A 295 18.62 4.14 -13.93
CA LEU A 295 19.74 4.15 -14.87
C LEU A 295 19.45 3.39 -16.18
N LEU A 296 18.33 2.66 -16.28
CA LEU A 296 17.96 1.88 -17.46
C LEU A 296 17.06 2.67 -18.44
N ASN A 297 16.77 3.93 -18.09
CA ASN A 297 15.84 4.84 -18.75
C ASN A 297 16.10 4.94 -20.27
N GLY A 298 15.27 4.27 -21.08
CA GLY A 298 15.18 4.46 -22.54
C GLY A 298 15.92 3.47 -23.46
N ALA A 299 16.65 2.48 -22.95
CA ALA A 299 17.31 1.48 -23.81
C ALA A 299 16.43 0.27 -24.19
N PHE A 300 15.29 0.09 -23.50
CA PHE A 300 14.44 -1.08 -23.65
C PHE A 300 12.97 -0.71 -23.64
N ASP A 301 12.37 -0.73 -24.82
CA ASP A 301 10.95 -0.45 -25.03
C ASP A 301 10.11 -1.56 -24.38
N VAL A 302 9.12 -1.17 -23.57
CA VAL A 302 8.09 -2.10 -23.10
C VAL A 302 7.14 -2.28 -24.28
N SER A 303 7.31 -3.38 -25.03
CA SER A 303 6.58 -3.61 -26.28
C SER A 303 5.07 -3.38 -26.09
N LYS A 304 4.51 -2.53 -26.97
CA LYS A 304 3.10 -2.10 -27.00
C LYS A 304 2.11 -3.25 -26.89
#